data_AF-E2D122-F1
#
_entry.id   AF-E2D122-F1
#
_cell.length_a   1.000
_cell.length_b   1.000
_cell.length_c   1.000
_cell.angle_alpha   90.00
_cell.angle_beta   90.00
_cell.angle_gamma   90.00
#
_symmetry.space_group_name_H-M   'P 1'
#
loop_
_entity.id
_entity.type
_entity.pdbx_description
1 polymer ?
#
loop_
_entity_poly.entity_id
_entity_poly.type
_entity_poly.pdbx_seq_one_letter_code
_entity_poly.pdbx_strand_id
1 'polypeptide(L)'
;ILALIACKQNVSSLDEKNSVSVDLPGEMKVLVSKEKNKDDKYDLIATVDKLELKGTSDKNNGSGVLEGVKADKSKVKLTISDDLGQTTLEVFKEDGKTLVSKKVTSKDKSSTEEKFNEKGEVSEKIITRADGTRLEYTGIKSDGSGKAKEVLKGYVLEGTLTAEKTTLVVKEGTVTLSKNISKSGEVSVELNDTDSSAATKKTAAWNSGTSTLTITVNSKKTKDLVFTKENTITVQQYDSNGTKLEGSAVEITKLDEIKNALK
;
A
#
# COMPACT_ATOMS: atom_id res chain seq x y z
N ILE A 1 67.68 -3.00 -9.62
CA ILE A 1 66.49 -3.88 -9.77
C ILE A 1 65.30 -3.10 -9.23
N LEU A 2 64.50 -2.49 -10.11
CA LEU A 2 63.24 -1.85 -9.73
C LEU A 2 62.21 -2.96 -9.44
N ALA A 3 61.75 -3.06 -8.19
CA ALA A 3 60.66 -3.96 -7.86
C ALA A 3 59.33 -3.32 -8.28
N LEU A 4 58.76 -3.84 -9.37
CA LEU A 4 57.38 -3.60 -9.76
C LEU A 4 56.48 -4.21 -8.66
N ILE A 5 55.88 -3.37 -7.82
CA ILE A 5 54.79 -3.78 -6.94
C ILE A 5 53.56 -3.93 -7.84
N ALA A 6 53.23 -5.18 -8.18
CA ALA A 6 51.99 -5.50 -8.85
C ALA A 6 50.82 -5.19 -7.90
N CYS A 7 50.02 -4.17 -8.23
CA CYS A 7 48.68 -4.00 -7.66
C CYS A 7 47.86 -5.25 -8.03
N LYS A 8 47.74 -6.17 -7.08
CA LYS A 8 46.78 -7.27 -7.16
C LYS A 8 45.39 -6.65 -7.04
N GLN A 9 44.76 -6.33 -8.17
CA GLN A 9 43.33 -6.06 -8.23
C GLN A 9 42.62 -7.35 -7.83
N ASN A 10 42.39 -7.53 -6.53
CA ASN A 10 41.54 -8.59 -6.00
C ASN A 10 40.09 -8.16 -6.22
N VAL A 11 39.65 -8.15 -7.49
CA VAL A 11 38.22 -8.12 -7.81
C VAL A 11 37.76 -9.57 -7.79
N SER A 12 37.72 -10.18 -6.61
CA SER A 12 36.92 -11.39 -6.45
C SER A 12 35.47 -10.94 -6.55
N SER A 13 34.82 -11.22 -7.67
CA SER A 13 33.37 -11.06 -7.80
C SER A 13 32.71 -11.77 -6.61
N LEU A 14 31.78 -11.09 -5.93
CA LEU A 14 30.93 -11.77 -4.95
C LEU A 14 30.15 -12.87 -5.67
N ASP A 15 30.22 -14.08 -5.13
CA ASP A 15 29.49 -15.25 -5.60
C ASP A 15 28.89 -16.01 -4.40
N GLU A 16 28.06 -17.02 -4.66
CA GLU A 16 27.42 -17.79 -3.58
C GLU A 16 28.41 -18.50 -2.64
N LYS A 17 29.66 -18.72 -3.07
CA LYS A 17 30.67 -19.44 -2.27
C LYS A 17 31.31 -18.52 -1.24
N ASN A 18 31.50 -17.24 -1.57
CA ASN A 18 32.13 -16.24 -0.71
C ASN A 18 31.14 -15.27 -0.02
N SER A 19 29.82 -15.49 -0.18
CA SER A 19 28.77 -14.64 0.39
C SER A 19 27.74 -15.40 1.22
N VAL A 20 26.91 -14.65 1.92
CA VAL A 20 25.69 -15.11 2.61
C VAL A 20 24.49 -14.46 1.94
N SER A 21 23.50 -15.27 1.56
CA SER A 21 22.22 -14.77 1.04
C SER A 21 21.28 -14.41 2.18
N VAL A 22 20.71 -13.21 2.13
CA VAL A 22 19.73 -12.70 3.10
C VAL A 22 18.44 -12.37 2.37
N ASP A 23 17.32 -12.94 2.84
CA ASP A 23 15.98 -12.65 2.32
C ASP A 23 15.47 -11.32 2.90
N LEU A 24 14.82 -10.51 2.06
CA LEU A 24 14.37 -9.16 2.39
C LEU A 24 12.88 -8.97 2.12
N PRO A 25 12.23 -7.96 2.76
CA PRO A 25 10.91 -7.50 2.37
C PRO A 25 10.81 -7.19 0.87
N GLY A 26 9.72 -7.64 0.24
CA GLY A 26 9.47 -7.45 -1.19
C GLY A 26 10.02 -8.56 -2.08
N GLU A 27 10.22 -9.77 -1.53
CA GLU A 27 10.72 -10.95 -2.26
C GLU A 27 12.11 -10.73 -2.89
N MET A 28 12.88 -9.80 -2.32
CA MET A 28 14.24 -9.50 -2.73
C MET A 28 15.25 -10.32 -1.92
N LYS A 29 16.43 -10.50 -2.49
CA LYS A 29 17.59 -11.09 -1.82
C LYS A 29 18.81 -10.19 -1.98
N VAL A 30 19.65 -10.18 -0.96
CA VAL A 30 20.96 -9.54 -1.01
C VAL A 30 22.03 -10.57 -0.63
N LEU A 31 23.13 -10.57 -1.38
CA LEU A 31 24.35 -11.28 -1.06
C LEU A 31 25.27 -10.34 -0.28
N VAL A 32 25.77 -10.83 0.85
CA VAL A 32 26.68 -10.12 1.75
C VAL A 32 28.01 -10.85 1.79
N SER A 33 29.13 -10.15 1.65
CA SER A 33 30.45 -10.78 1.76
C SER A 33 30.64 -11.44 3.13
N LYS A 34 31.35 -12.58 3.18
CA LYS A 34 31.71 -13.23 4.46
C LYS A 34 32.77 -12.45 5.24
N GLU A 35 33.62 -11.72 4.53
CA GLU A 35 34.73 -10.96 5.08
C GLU A 35 34.63 -9.50 4.65
N LYS A 36 35.30 -8.63 5.41
CA LYS A 36 35.41 -7.22 5.07
C LYS A 36 36.42 -7.01 3.93
N ASN A 37 36.14 -6.02 3.10
CA ASN A 37 37.01 -5.56 2.03
C ASN A 37 38.16 -4.69 2.57
N LYS A 38 39.00 -4.18 1.67
CA LYS A 38 40.17 -3.35 1.99
C LYS A 38 39.84 -2.04 2.74
N ASP A 39 38.59 -1.60 2.67
CA ASP A 39 38.09 -0.39 3.31
C ASP A 39 37.35 -0.72 4.63
N ASP A 40 37.54 -1.94 5.17
CA ASP A 40 36.96 -2.45 6.42
C ASP A 40 35.41 -2.52 6.41
N LYS A 41 34.81 -2.77 5.23
CA LYS A 41 33.36 -2.88 5.01
C LYS A 41 32.95 -4.20 4.35
N TYR A 42 31.71 -4.60 4.52
CA TYR A 42 31.11 -5.73 3.81
C TYR A 42 30.60 -5.31 2.44
N ASP A 43 30.86 -6.11 1.42
CA ASP A 43 30.33 -5.88 0.07
C ASP A 43 28.91 -6.45 -0.04
N LEU A 44 28.04 -5.72 -0.74
CA LEU A 44 26.64 -6.08 -0.96
C LEU A 44 26.34 -6.16 -2.46
N ILE A 45 25.66 -7.22 -2.88
CA ILE A 45 25.12 -7.36 -4.25
C ILE A 45 23.66 -7.81 -4.19
N ALA A 46 22.80 -7.14 -4.94
CA ALA A 46 21.42 -7.59 -5.18
C ALA A 46 21.11 -7.51 -6.67
N THR A 47 20.23 -8.39 -7.16
CA THR A 47 19.67 -8.28 -8.51
C THR A 47 18.19 -7.97 -8.41
N VAL A 48 17.77 -6.84 -8.96
CA VAL A 48 16.37 -6.39 -8.99
C VAL A 48 15.99 -6.17 -10.45
N ASP A 49 14.95 -6.86 -10.95
CA ASP A 49 14.50 -6.75 -12.34
C ASP A 49 15.63 -6.89 -13.39
N LYS A 50 16.55 -7.85 -13.18
CA LYS A 50 17.75 -8.09 -14.00
C LYS A 50 18.80 -6.97 -13.96
N LEU A 51 18.65 -5.98 -13.09
CA LEU A 51 19.67 -4.97 -12.80
C LEU A 51 20.47 -5.38 -11.56
N GLU A 52 21.79 -5.48 -11.73
CA GLU A 52 22.71 -5.68 -10.62
C GLU A 52 22.93 -4.35 -9.87
N LEU A 53 22.72 -4.38 -8.56
CA LEU A 53 22.96 -3.28 -7.64
C LEU A 53 24.13 -3.67 -6.73
N LYS A 54 25.06 -2.73 -6.50
CA LYS A 54 26.24 -2.95 -5.65
C LYS A 54 26.34 -1.89 -4.57
N GLY A 55 26.87 -2.28 -3.43
CA GLY A 55 27.09 -1.37 -2.31
C GLY A 55 28.11 -1.91 -1.32
N THR A 56 28.38 -1.13 -0.29
CA THR A 56 29.20 -1.55 0.86
C THR A 56 28.51 -1.14 2.15
N SER A 57 28.67 -1.92 3.21
CA SER A 57 28.06 -1.65 4.52
C SER A 57 29.05 -1.89 5.66
N ASP A 58 28.90 -1.15 6.74
CA ASP A 58 29.63 -1.40 7.99
C ASP A 58 29.07 -2.65 8.71
N LYS A 59 27.85 -3.09 8.36
CA LYS A 59 27.16 -4.24 8.95
C LYS A 59 27.23 -5.46 8.03
N ASN A 60 27.25 -6.64 8.64
CA ASN A 60 27.34 -7.94 7.96
C ASN A 60 25.98 -8.64 7.80
N ASN A 61 24.89 -8.00 8.16
CA ASN A 61 23.56 -8.60 8.19
C ASN A 61 22.76 -8.38 6.89
N GLY A 62 23.32 -7.66 5.91
CA GLY A 62 22.66 -7.32 4.65
C GLY A 62 21.98 -5.95 4.62
N SER A 63 21.98 -5.20 5.73
CA SER A 63 21.52 -3.80 5.69
C SER A 63 22.53 -2.89 5.00
N GLY A 64 22.04 -1.81 4.42
CA GLY A 64 22.88 -0.83 3.74
C GLY A 64 22.21 -0.24 2.51
N VAL A 65 23.04 0.37 1.66
CA VAL A 65 22.63 1.02 0.42
C VAL A 65 23.35 0.35 -0.75
N LEU A 66 22.58 -0.02 -1.78
CA LEU A 66 23.09 -0.53 -3.04
C LEU A 66 22.62 0.36 -4.17
N GLU A 67 23.49 0.61 -5.15
CA GLU A 67 23.22 1.48 -6.27
C GLU A 67 23.50 0.77 -7.60
N GLY A 68 22.82 1.21 -8.65
CA GLY A 68 23.01 0.73 -10.02
C GLY A 68 22.45 1.72 -11.03
N VAL A 69 22.71 1.45 -12.31
CA VAL A 69 22.30 2.32 -13.41
C VAL A 69 21.63 1.48 -14.48
N LYS A 70 20.40 1.85 -14.85
CA LYS A 70 19.63 1.21 -15.93
C LYS A 70 20.24 1.53 -17.31
N ALA A 71 19.81 0.79 -18.33
CA ALA A 71 20.27 1.02 -19.71
C ALA A 71 19.88 2.42 -20.26
N ASP A 72 18.78 3.00 -19.77
CA ASP A 72 18.35 4.37 -20.08
C ASP A 72 19.05 5.44 -19.23
N LYS A 73 20.08 5.05 -18.46
CA LYS A 73 20.87 5.86 -17.53
C LYS A 73 20.13 6.34 -16.29
N SER A 74 18.89 5.90 -16.04
CA SER A 74 18.25 6.14 -14.75
C SER A 74 19.06 5.49 -13.62
N LYS A 75 19.22 6.21 -12.51
CA LYS A 75 19.91 5.69 -11.33
C LYS A 75 18.92 4.96 -10.44
N VAL A 76 19.34 3.81 -9.91
CA VAL A 76 18.54 2.99 -9.01
C VAL A 76 19.25 2.88 -7.68
N LYS A 77 18.51 3.06 -6.59
CA LYS A 77 19.01 2.96 -5.23
C LYS A 77 18.11 2.03 -4.43
N LEU A 78 18.69 0.97 -3.87
CA LEU A 78 18.04 0.09 -2.90
C LEU A 78 18.61 0.41 -1.52
N THR A 79 17.75 0.81 -0.60
CA THR A 79 18.09 1.01 0.81
C THR A 79 17.41 -0.08 1.64
N ILE A 80 18.19 -0.77 2.47
CA ILE A 80 17.74 -1.86 3.34
C ILE A 80 17.94 -1.39 4.79
N SER A 81 16.88 -1.40 5.59
CA SER A 81 16.94 -0.95 6.98
C SER A 81 17.85 -1.85 7.83
N ASP A 82 18.40 -1.28 8.91
CA ASP A 82 19.35 -1.99 9.78
C ASP A 82 18.78 -3.25 10.43
N ASP A 83 17.49 -3.25 10.73
CA ASP A 83 16.74 -4.38 11.28
C ASP A 83 16.17 -5.34 10.22
N LEU A 84 16.46 -5.06 8.94
CA LEU A 84 15.93 -5.77 7.76
C LEU A 84 14.39 -5.74 7.67
N GLY A 85 13.75 -4.86 8.44
CA GLY A 85 12.30 -4.73 8.51
C GLY A 85 11.69 -3.97 7.35
N GLN A 86 12.50 -3.28 6.53
CA GLN A 86 12.01 -2.49 5.42
C GLN A 86 13.05 -2.40 4.29
N THR A 87 12.54 -2.38 3.06
CA THR A 87 13.30 -2.03 1.85
C THR A 87 12.69 -0.81 1.18
N THR A 88 13.54 0.05 0.63
CA THR A 88 13.15 1.20 -0.20
C THR A 88 13.92 1.14 -1.51
N LEU A 89 13.19 0.94 -2.61
CA LEU A 89 13.72 0.95 -3.96
C LEU A 89 13.31 2.24 -4.67
N GLU A 90 14.29 3.05 -5.01
CA GLU A 90 14.11 4.35 -5.66
C GLU A 90 14.71 4.31 -7.06
N VAL A 91 14.00 4.92 -8.02
CA VAL A 91 14.48 5.17 -9.37
C VAL A 91 14.51 6.67 -9.58
N PHE A 92 15.65 7.18 -9.99
CA PHE A 92 15.89 8.59 -10.28
C PHE A 92 16.13 8.79 -11.78
N LYS A 93 16.00 10.03 -12.24
CA LYS A 93 16.53 10.45 -13.54
C LYS A 93 18.07 10.33 -13.57
N GLU A 94 18.68 10.55 -14.73
CA GLU A 94 20.14 10.54 -14.91
C GLU A 94 20.88 11.50 -13.95
N ASP A 95 20.21 12.59 -13.52
CA ASP A 95 20.74 13.52 -12.53
C ASP A 95 20.98 12.89 -11.14
N GLY A 96 20.33 11.78 -10.81
CA GLY A 96 20.39 11.13 -9.50
C GLY A 96 19.69 11.90 -8.38
N LYS A 97 18.84 12.87 -8.71
CA LYS A 97 18.16 13.75 -7.75
C LYS A 97 16.65 13.73 -7.93
N THR A 98 16.19 13.77 -9.18
CA THR A 98 14.76 13.79 -9.49
C THR A 98 14.20 12.38 -9.44
N LEU A 99 13.31 12.10 -8.48
CA LEU A 99 12.62 10.81 -8.40
C LEU A 99 11.72 10.59 -9.61
N VAL A 100 11.69 9.34 -10.08
CA VAL A 100 10.78 8.82 -11.09
C VAL A 100 9.77 7.89 -10.42
N SER A 101 10.27 7.00 -9.55
CA SER A 101 9.43 6.10 -8.76
C SER A 101 10.08 5.73 -7.44
N LYS A 102 9.25 5.38 -6.45
CA LYS A 102 9.67 4.89 -5.15
C LYS A 102 8.77 3.73 -4.73
N LYS A 103 9.36 2.60 -4.34
CA LYS A 103 8.67 1.46 -3.75
C LYS A 103 9.23 1.18 -2.37
N VAL A 104 8.38 1.26 -1.36
CA VAL A 104 8.71 0.89 0.03
C VAL A 104 7.97 -0.39 0.36
N THR A 105 8.67 -1.40 0.87
CA THR A 105 8.07 -2.65 1.32
C THR A 105 8.48 -2.94 2.75
N SER A 106 7.49 -3.23 3.60
CA SER A 106 7.67 -3.50 5.02
C SER A 106 7.66 -5.00 5.32
N LYS A 107 8.14 -5.39 6.50
CA LYS A 107 8.21 -6.78 6.96
C LYS A 107 6.84 -7.47 7.08
N ASP A 108 5.79 -6.70 7.31
CA ASP A 108 4.41 -7.17 7.29
C ASP A 108 3.89 -7.47 5.87
N LYS A 109 4.74 -7.30 4.85
CA LYS A 109 4.47 -7.49 3.42
C LYS A 109 3.57 -6.42 2.80
N SER A 110 3.19 -5.38 3.54
CA SER A 110 2.57 -4.20 2.94
C SER A 110 3.59 -3.43 2.09
N SER A 111 3.11 -2.77 1.05
CA SER A 111 3.94 -1.94 0.19
C SER A 111 3.25 -0.64 -0.19
N THR A 112 4.07 0.38 -0.44
CA THR A 112 3.65 1.66 -1.04
C THR A 112 4.51 1.94 -2.25
N GLU A 113 3.87 2.19 -3.39
CA GLU A 113 4.50 2.53 -4.66
C GLU A 113 4.05 3.92 -5.08
N GLU A 114 5.00 4.81 -5.36
CA GLU A 114 4.76 6.19 -5.79
C GLU A 114 5.43 6.43 -7.15
N LYS A 115 4.74 7.14 -8.04
CA LYS A 115 5.31 7.68 -9.27
C LYS A 115 5.32 9.20 -9.20
N PHE A 116 6.37 9.80 -9.73
CA PHE A 116 6.59 11.24 -9.66
C PHE A 116 6.52 11.87 -11.06
N ASN A 117 5.95 13.07 -11.13
CA ASN A 117 5.93 13.87 -12.35
C ASN A 117 7.31 14.52 -12.61
N GLU A 118 7.44 15.28 -13.69
CA GLU A 118 8.71 15.91 -14.07
C GLU A 118 9.26 16.90 -13.02
N LYS A 119 8.40 17.44 -12.15
CA LYS A 119 8.75 18.35 -11.05
C LYS A 119 9.11 17.62 -9.75
N GLY A 120 9.03 16.29 -9.75
CA GLY A 120 9.24 15.48 -8.54
C GLY A 120 8.04 15.46 -7.59
N GLU A 121 6.85 15.83 -8.05
CA GLU A 121 5.61 15.73 -7.27
C GLU A 121 4.95 14.37 -7.48
N VAL A 122 4.34 13.79 -6.44
CA VAL A 122 3.63 12.52 -6.55
C VAL A 122 2.43 12.65 -7.49
N SER A 123 2.36 11.78 -8.48
CA SER A 123 1.29 11.73 -9.50
C SER A 123 0.42 10.48 -9.40
N GLU A 124 0.97 9.40 -8.84
CA GLU A 124 0.30 8.13 -8.56
C GLU A 124 0.83 7.56 -7.25
N LYS A 125 -0.06 6.98 -6.45
CA LYS A 125 0.29 6.23 -5.24
C LYS A 125 -0.56 4.98 -5.15
N ILE A 126 0.09 3.82 -5.03
CA ILE A 126 -0.56 2.52 -4.82
C ILE A 126 -0.11 1.99 -3.46
N ILE A 127 -1.06 1.70 -2.59
CA ILE A 127 -0.81 1.05 -1.30
C ILE A 127 -1.38 -0.36 -1.41
N THR A 128 -0.54 -1.37 -1.23
CA THR A 128 -0.94 -2.77 -1.13
C THR A 128 -0.84 -3.18 0.32
N ARG A 129 -1.96 -3.56 0.92
CA ARG A 129 -2.00 -4.06 2.30
C ARG A 129 -1.50 -5.50 2.35
N ALA A 130 -1.15 -5.96 3.55
CA ALA A 130 -0.66 -7.33 3.77
C ALA A 130 -1.65 -8.43 3.33
N ASP A 131 -2.95 -8.13 3.35
CA ASP A 131 -4.01 -9.03 2.88
C ASP A 131 -4.24 -9.00 1.36
N GLY A 132 -3.46 -8.18 0.63
CA GLY A 132 -3.54 -8.02 -0.83
C GLY A 132 -4.58 -7.01 -1.31
N THR A 133 -5.41 -6.45 -0.43
CA THR A 133 -6.30 -5.32 -0.80
C THR A 133 -5.47 -4.08 -1.11
N ARG A 134 -6.01 -3.19 -1.96
CA ARG A 134 -5.25 -2.01 -2.41
C ARG A 134 -6.02 -0.72 -2.31
N LEU A 135 -5.29 0.37 -2.06
CA LEU A 135 -5.72 1.74 -2.34
C LEU A 135 -4.93 2.25 -3.53
N GLU A 136 -5.62 2.64 -4.60
CA GLU A 136 -5.03 3.15 -5.83
C GLU A 136 -5.41 4.61 -6.02
N TYR A 137 -4.44 5.50 -5.93
CA TYR A 137 -4.59 6.94 -6.13
C TYR A 137 -3.93 7.35 -7.43
N THR A 138 -4.69 7.98 -8.32
CA THR A 138 -4.22 8.34 -9.67
C THR A 138 -4.57 9.79 -9.99
N GLY A 139 -3.76 10.39 -10.87
CA GLY A 139 -3.95 11.79 -11.28
C GLY A 139 -3.85 12.75 -10.10
N ILE A 140 -2.93 12.46 -9.17
CA ILE A 140 -2.69 13.30 -8.00
C ILE A 140 -2.14 14.64 -8.48
N LYS A 141 -2.78 15.72 -8.04
CA LYS A 141 -2.41 17.10 -8.36
C LYS A 141 -1.57 17.69 -7.23
N SER A 142 -1.02 18.88 -7.46
CA SER A 142 -0.21 19.61 -6.49
C SER A 142 -0.95 19.97 -5.19
N ASP A 143 -2.28 20.05 -5.21
CA ASP A 143 -3.12 20.25 -4.02
C ASP A 143 -3.42 18.95 -3.25
N GLY A 144 -2.87 17.82 -3.69
CA GLY A 144 -3.12 16.49 -3.13
C GLY A 144 -4.45 15.87 -3.55
N SER A 145 -5.24 16.52 -4.41
CA SER A 145 -6.48 15.95 -4.93
C SER A 145 -6.23 14.95 -6.05
N GLY A 146 -7.11 13.96 -6.19
CA GLY A 146 -6.99 12.94 -7.23
C GLY A 146 -8.19 12.00 -7.28
N LYS A 147 -8.07 10.96 -8.11
CA LYS A 147 -9.02 9.83 -8.13
C LYS A 147 -8.58 8.78 -7.13
N ALA A 148 -9.53 8.09 -6.52
CA ALA A 148 -9.27 7.00 -5.59
C ALA A 148 -10.04 5.74 -5.99
N LYS A 149 -9.40 4.59 -5.83
CA LYS A 149 -10.05 3.28 -5.83
C LYS A 149 -9.59 2.47 -4.64
N GLU A 150 -10.49 1.71 -4.06
CA GLU A 150 -10.16 0.65 -3.12
C GLU A 150 -10.50 -0.69 -3.74
N VAL A 151 -9.49 -1.50 -4.00
CA VAL A 151 -9.62 -2.84 -4.59
C VAL A 151 -9.70 -3.84 -3.45
N LEU A 152 -10.89 -4.39 -3.25
CA LEU A 152 -11.21 -5.39 -2.24
C LEU A 152 -11.33 -6.77 -2.90
N LYS A 153 -11.50 -7.82 -2.08
CA LYS A 153 -11.70 -9.17 -2.60
C LYS A 153 -13.07 -9.27 -3.29
N GLY A 154 -13.07 -9.31 -4.61
CA GLY A 154 -14.27 -9.52 -5.44
C GLY A 154 -14.95 -8.26 -5.97
N TYR A 155 -14.60 -7.07 -5.46
CA TYR A 155 -15.18 -5.80 -5.93
C TYR A 155 -14.24 -4.61 -5.71
N VAL A 156 -14.57 -3.49 -6.37
CA VAL A 156 -13.84 -2.23 -6.29
C VAL A 156 -14.80 -1.12 -5.87
N LEU A 157 -14.35 -0.30 -4.93
CA LEU A 157 -15.02 0.96 -4.57
C LEU A 157 -14.28 2.10 -5.23
N GLU A 158 -14.99 3.06 -5.81
CA GLU A 158 -14.40 4.19 -6.53
C GLU A 158 -14.81 5.52 -5.89
N GLY A 159 -13.95 6.52 -6.03
CA GLY A 159 -14.22 7.86 -5.54
C GLY A 159 -13.06 8.83 -5.72
N THR A 160 -12.86 9.69 -4.74
CA THR A 160 -11.92 10.82 -4.83
C THR A 160 -10.97 10.88 -3.64
N LEU A 161 -9.78 11.40 -3.89
CA LEU A 161 -8.79 11.78 -2.88
C LEU A 161 -8.77 13.30 -2.75
N THR A 162 -8.69 13.79 -1.51
CA THR A 162 -8.30 15.17 -1.18
C THR A 162 -7.13 15.13 -0.19
N ALA A 163 -6.57 16.30 0.15
CA ALA A 163 -5.53 16.40 1.17
C ALA A 163 -5.97 15.91 2.57
N GLU A 164 -7.28 15.91 2.84
CA GLU A 164 -7.84 15.54 4.15
C GLU A 164 -8.19 14.04 4.23
N LYS A 165 -8.83 13.52 3.19
CA LYS A 165 -9.40 12.17 3.19
C LYS A 165 -9.60 11.62 1.79
N THR A 166 -9.75 10.30 1.74
CA THR A 166 -10.35 9.58 0.62
C THR A 166 -11.84 9.40 0.87
N THR A 167 -12.67 9.57 -0.15
CA THR A 167 -14.10 9.26 -0.09
C THR A 167 -14.46 8.35 -1.25
N LEU A 168 -14.94 7.15 -0.94
CA LEU A 168 -15.37 6.11 -1.87
C LEU A 168 -16.89 6.03 -1.83
N VAL A 169 -17.54 5.96 -2.99
CA VAL A 169 -18.99 6.17 -3.10
C VAL A 169 -19.66 4.97 -3.77
N VAL A 170 -20.77 4.50 -3.18
CA VAL A 170 -21.71 3.57 -3.80
C VAL A 170 -23.08 4.23 -3.85
N LYS A 171 -23.69 4.25 -5.04
CA LYS A 171 -25.03 4.79 -5.26
C LYS A 171 -25.99 3.69 -5.64
N GLU A 172 -27.19 3.74 -5.07
CA GLU A 172 -28.33 2.89 -5.42
C GLU A 172 -29.61 3.72 -5.28
N GLY A 173 -30.32 3.95 -6.38
CA GLY A 173 -31.49 4.85 -6.39
C GLY A 173 -31.16 6.25 -5.83
N THR A 174 -31.91 6.67 -4.81
CA THR A 174 -31.73 7.96 -4.11
C THR A 174 -30.70 7.91 -2.97
N VAL A 175 -30.16 6.72 -2.67
CA VAL A 175 -29.22 6.46 -1.59
C VAL A 175 -27.78 6.60 -2.10
N THR A 176 -26.97 7.32 -1.33
CA THR A 176 -25.51 7.44 -1.51
C THR A 176 -24.83 7.00 -0.21
N LEU A 177 -24.04 5.92 -0.29
CA LEU A 177 -23.14 5.47 0.76
C LEU A 177 -21.74 6.01 0.49
N SER A 178 -21.13 6.65 1.48
CA SER A 178 -19.77 7.19 1.39
C SER A 178 -18.89 6.56 2.47
N LYS A 179 -17.89 5.79 2.05
CA LYS A 179 -16.80 5.30 2.91
C LYS A 179 -15.67 6.31 2.87
N ASN A 180 -15.37 6.92 4.01
CA ASN A 180 -14.29 7.86 4.19
C ASN A 180 -13.07 7.16 4.82
N ILE A 181 -11.88 7.49 4.34
CA ILE A 181 -10.60 7.06 4.94
C ILE A 181 -9.79 8.33 5.19
N SER A 182 -9.56 8.66 6.45
CA SER A 182 -8.81 9.85 6.83
C SER A 182 -7.32 9.72 6.46
N LYS A 183 -6.57 10.81 6.52
CA LYS A 183 -5.10 10.80 6.36
C LYS A 183 -4.39 9.86 7.35
N SER A 184 -4.95 9.64 8.54
CA SER A 184 -4.40 8.68 9.53
C SER A 184 -4.79 7.23 9.26
N GLY A 185 -5.61 6.97 8.24
CA GLY A 185 -6.13 5.64 7.90
C GLY A 185 -7.41 5.26 8.66
N GLU A 186 -7.99 6.16 9.45
CA GLU A 186 -9.25 5.90 10.16
C GLU A 186 -10.42 5.84 9.17
N VAL A 187 -11.25 4.81 9.31
CA VAL A 187 -12.44 4.61 8.48
C VAL A 187 -13.66 5.21 9.19
N SER A 188 -14.45 5.97 8.44
CA SER A 188 -15.82 6.34 8.82
C SER A 188 -16.75 6.18 7.65
N VAL A 189 -18.03 5.93 7.90
CA VAL A 189 -19.01 5.67 6.84
C VAL A 189 -20.25 6.48 7.11
N GLU A 190 -20.79 7.09 6.07
CA GLU A 190 -22.02 7.87 6.11
C GLU A 190 -22.96 7.44 4.98
N LEU A 191 -24.25 7.64 5.19
CA LEU A 191 -25.29 7.35 4.21
C LEU A 191 -26.24 8.53 4.13
N ASN A 192 -26.49 8.99 2.92
CA ASN A 192 -27.47 10.02 2.63
C ASN A 192 -28.50 9.52 1.63
N ASP A 193 -29.78 9.67 1.96
CA ASP A 193 -30.89 9.36 1.08
C ASP A 193 -31.69 10.62 0.76
N THR A 194 -31.87 10.89 -0.53
CA THR A 194 -32.66 12.03 -1.03
C THR A 194 -34.15 11.76 -1.10
N ASP A 195 -34.60 10.53 -0.81
CA ASP A 195 -36.03 10.21 -0.66
C ASP A 195 -36.68 11.11 0.41
N SER A 196 -37.82 11.70 0.07
CA SER A 196 -38.62 12.55 0.95
C SER A 196 -39.67 11.77 1.73
N SER A 197 -39.97 10.52 1.35
CA SER A 197 -40.95 9.67 2.02
C SER A 197 -40.37 9.05 3.29
N ALA A 198 -40.93 9.41 4.46
CA ALA A 198 -40.50 8.86 5.75
C ALA A 198 -40.61 7.32 5.83
N ALA A 199 -41.52 6.72 5.05
CA ALA A 199 -41.73 5.27 5.04
C ALA A 199 -40.61 4.50 4.33
N THR A 200 -39.85 5.15 3.46
CA THR A 200 -38.88 4.51 2.55
C THR A 200 -37.49 5.13 2.58
N LYS A 201 -37.35 6.35 3.12
CA LYS A 201 -36.08 7.05 3.30
C LYS A 201 -35.17 6.28 4.26
N LYS A 202 -33.94 6.03 3.81
CA LYS A 202 -32.87 5.45 4.62
C LYS A 202 -32.16 6.55 5.40
N THR A 203 -31.94 6.30 6.67
CA THR A 203 -30.97 7.04 7.49
C THR A 203 -29.98 6.05 8.09
N ALA A 204 -28.83 6.53 8.56
CA ALA A 204 -27.87 5.64 9.19
C ALA A 204 -27.08 6.32 10.31
N ALA A 205 -26.59 5.52 11.25
CA ALA A 205 -25.70 5.93 12.32
C ALA A 205 -24.40 5.14 12.27
N TRP A 206 -23.27 5.85 12.29
CA TRP A 206 -21.94 5.25 12.36
C TRP A 206 -21.48 5.07 13.80
N ASN A 207 -20.98 3.88 14.12
CA ASN A 207 -20.30 3.59 15.37
C ASN A 207 -18.83 3.25 15.10
N SER A 208 -17.93 4.17 15.41
CA SER A 208 -16.49 3.98 15.23
C SER A 208 -15.91 2.89 16.14
N GLY A 209 -16.49 2.68 17.33
CA GLY A 209 -16.05 1.66 18.28
C GLY A 209 -16.21 0.22 17.76
N THR A 210 -17.18 0.00 16.88
CA THR A 210 -17.43 -1.31 16.25
C THR A 210 -17.24 -1.30 14.73
N SER A 211 -16.86 -0.16 14.15
CA SER A 211 -16.79 0.06 12.70
C SER A 211 -18.07 -0.38 11.98
N THR A 212 -19.23 -0.01 12.53
CA THR A 212 -20.55 -0.45 12.06
C THR A 212 -21.42 0.72 11.64
N LEU A 213 -22.06 0.60 10.49
CA LEU A 213 -23.10 1.50 10.02
C LEU A 213 -24.47 0.82 10.17
N THR A 214 -25.32 1.33 11.06
CA THR A 214 -26.68 0.84 11.26
C THR A 214 -27.66 1.63 10.40
N ILE A 215 -28.33 0.96 9.45
CA ILE A 215 -29.34 1.57 8.56
C ILE A 215 -30.73 1.47 9.19
N THR A 216 -31.46 2.58 9.17
CA THR A 216 -32.82 2.72 9.69
C THR A 216 -33.77 3.16 8.58
N VAL A 217 -34.96 2.58 8.55
CA VAL A 217 -36.08 2.98 7.68
C VAL A 217 -37.34 3.02 8.53
N ASN A 218 -38.16 4.07 8.38
CA ASN A 218 -39.40 4.24 9.13
C ASN A 218 -39.22 4.01 10.65
N SER A 219 -38.17 4.61 11.23
CA SER A 219 -37.80 4.54 12.64
C SER A 219 -37.45 3.13 13.18
N LYS A 220 -37.18 2.17 12.31
CA LYS A 220 -36.72 0.83 12.68
C LYS A 220 -35.36 0.52 12.07
N LYS A 221 -34.46 -0.05 12.87
CA LYS A 221 -33.21 -0.60 12.33
C LYS A 221 -33.53 -1.74 11.38
N THR A 222 -32.82 -1.79 10.27
CA THR A 222 -33.03 -2.79 9.23
C THR A 222 -31.81 -3.66 9.06
N LYS A 223 -30.62 -3.05 8.98
CA LYS A 223 -29.36 -3.72 8.69
C LYS A 223 -28.21 -3.07 9.45
N ASP A 224 -27.23 -3.89 9.83
CA ASP A 224 -25.89 -3.45 10.15
C ASP A 224 -24.95 -3.79 9.00
N LEU A 225 -24.14 -2.81 8.59
CA LEU A 225 -22.99 -2.99 7.71
C LEU A 225 -21.71 -2.83 8.53
N VAL A 226 -20.94 -3.91 8.68
CA VAL A 226 -19.68 -3.89 9.45
C VAL A 226 -18.51 -3.82 8.49
N PHE A 227 -17.65 -2.81 8.66
CA PHE A 227 -16.43 -2.61 7.89
C PHE A 227 -15.26 -3.17 8.70
N THR A 228 -14.84 -4.40 8.38
CA THR A 228 -13.97 -5.20 9.26
C THR A 228 -12.50 -4.79 9.14
N LYS A 229 -11.68 -5.26 10.10
CA LYS A 229 -10.23 -5.02 10.11
C LYS A 229 -9.50 -5.77 8.98
N GLU A 230 -10.12 -6.83 8.47
CA GLU A 230 -9.68 -7.66 7.36
C GLU A 230 -10.09 -7.06 5.99
N ASN A 231 -10.50 -5.79 5.97
CA ASN A 231 -10.94 -5.07 4.77
C ASN A 231 -12.09 -5.77 4.03
N THR A 232 -13.00 -6.39 4.78
CA THR A 232 -14.27 -6.92 4.25
C THR A 232 -15.44 -6.05 4.70
N ILE A 233 -16.60 -6.27 4.08
CA ILE A 233 -17.87 -5.69 4.53
C ILE A 233 -18.81 -6.84 4.79
N THR A 234 -19.44 -6.87 5.96
CA THR A 234 -20.51 -7.83 6.25
C THR A 234 -21.85 -7.11 6.40
N VAL A 235 -22.94 -7.81 6.10
CA VAL A 235 -24.30 -7.34 6.30
C VAL A 235 -25.07 -8.30 7.19
N GLN A 236 -25.80 -7.77 8.17
CA GLN A 236 -26.71 -8.55 9.00
C GLN A 236 -28.04 -7.81 9.18
N GLN A 237 -29.14 -8.55 9.14
CA GLN A 237 -30.49 -7.99 9.24
C GLN A 237 -30.92 -7.87 10.71
N TYR A 238 -31.79 -6.92 11.00
CA TYR A 238 -32.57 -6.86 12.23
C TYR A 238 -33.91 -7.57 12.07
N ASP A 239 -34.49 -7.97 13.20
CA ASP A 239 -35.87 -8.44 13.31
C ASP A 239 -36.89 -7.38 12.84
N SER A 240 -38.13 -7.78 12.61
CA SER A 240 -39.21 -6.87 12.18
C SER A 240 -39.52 -5.74 13.19
N ASN A 241 -39.06 -5.90 14.44
CA ASN A 241 -39.15 -4.87 15.48
C ASN A 241 -38.01 -3.84 15.39
N GLY A 242 -36.92 -4.16 14.70
CA GLY A 242 -35.75 -3.29 14.54
C GLY A 242 -34.91 -3.20 15.82
N THR A 243 -34.90 -4.25 16.65
CA THR A 243 -34.28 -4.24 17.98
C THR A 243 -33.18 -5.29 18.15
N LYS A 244 -33.32 -6.46 17.52
CA LYS A 244 -32.36 -7.55 17.62
C LYS A 244 -31.86 -7.94 16.23
N LEU A 245 -30.56 -8.24 16.13
CA LEU A 245 -30.03 -8.86 14.93
C LEU A 245 -30.55 -10.29 14.80
N GLU A 246 -30.87 -10.70 13.58
CA GLU A 246 -31.31 -12.06 13.25
C GLU A 246 -30.27 -12.77 12.37
N GLY A 247 -30.31 -14.10 12.40
CA GLY A 247 -29.41 -14.94 11.62
C GLY A 247 -27.93 -14.71 11.95
N SER A 248 -27.10 -14.66 10.91
CA SER A 248 -25.66 -14.38 11.02
C SER A 248 -25.23 -13.37 9.97
N ALA A 249 -24.21 -12.59 10.27
CA ALA A 249 -23.63 -11.66 9.31
C ALA A 249 -23.08 -12.39 8.09
N VAL A 250 -23.34 -11.84 6.90
CA VAL A 250 -22.91 -12.39 5.61
C VAL A 250 -21.87 -11.47 5.00
N GLU A 251 -20.71 -12.01 4.61
CA GLU A 251 -19.68 -11.25 3.90
C GLU A 251 -20.13 -10.87 2.50
N ILE A 252 -19.92 -9.61 2.13
CA ILE A 252 -20.15 -9.10 0.79
C ILE A 252 -18.99 -9.49 -0.11
N THR A 253 -19.31 -10.15 -1.22
CA THR A 253 -18.36 -10.67 -2.21
C THR A 253 -18.38 -9.90 -3.52
N LYS A 254 -19.43 -9.09 -3.76
CA LYS A 254 -19.62 -8.31 -5.01
C LYS A 254 -20.24 -6.95 -4.73
N LEU A 255 -19.96 -5.96 -5.59
CA LEU A 255 -20.50 -4.60 -5.46
C LEU A 255 -22.04 -4.56 -5.45
N ASP A 256 -22.70 -5.43 -6.21
CA ASP A 256 -24.16 -5.47 -6.28
C ASP A 256 -24.82 -5.94 -4.97
N GLU A 257 -24.10 -6.67 -4.11
CA GLU A 257 -24.59 -7.02 -2.78
C GLU A 257 -24.58 -5.81 -1.84
N ILE A 258 -23.62 -4.89 -2.00
CA ILE A 258 -23.67 -3.57 -1.33
C ILE A 258 -24.90 -2.81 -1.80
N LYS A 259 -25.12 -2.71 -3.12
CA LYS A 259 -26.30 -2.03 -3.67
C LYS A 259 -27.60 -2.65 -3.15
N ASN A 260 -27.69 -3.98 -3.08
CA ASN A 260 -28.85 -4.66 -2.52
C ASN A 260 -29.05 -4.37 -1.02
N ALA A 261 -27.97 -4.15 -0.25
CA ALA A 261 -28.08 -3.71 1.13
C ALA A 261 -28.65 -2.28 1.25
N LEU A 262 -28.42 -1.42 0.24
CA LEU A 262 -28.89 -0.03 0.18
C LEU A 262 -30.35 0.13 -0.32
N LYS A 263 -30.93 -0.91 -0.93
CA LYS A 263 -32.36 -0.96 -1.26
C LYS A 263 -33.22 -1.09 -0.01
#